data_AF-A0AA41XIV6-F1
#
_entry.id   AF-A0AA41XIV6-F1
#
_cell.length_a   1.000
_cell.length_b   1.000
_cell.length_c   1.000
_cell.angle_alpha   90.00
_cell.angle_beta   90.00
_cell.angle_gamma   90.00
#
_symmetry.space_group_name_H-M   'P 1'
#
loop_
_entity.id
_entity.type
_entity.pdbx_description
1 polymer ?
#
loop_
_entity_poly.entity_id
_entity_poly.type
_entity_poly.pdbx_seq_one_letter_code
_entity_poly.pdbx_strand_id
1 'polypeptide(L)'
;MMPATGIGSGQTTVGLFDADAGVLAQRAEVLSQVPGVDLRIAAGSLGQMLTDPAFPPDVVIVQQREGERVSINYKIRVCRLADARVIVVSNGSGESLAHDVGSMMTPVTSFDEAVALIRS
;
A
#
# COMPACT_ATOMS: atom_id res chain seq x y z
N MET A 1 37.36 -12.38 -11.04
CA MET A 1 36.26 -13.17 -10.47
C MET A 1 35.33 -12.19 -9.78
N MET A 2 34.26 -11.77 -10.46
CA MET A 2 33.24 -10.89 -9.89
C MET A 2 32.30 -11.75 -9.03
N PRO A 3 31.89 -11.34 -7.82
CA PRO A 3 30.84 -12.05 -7.11
C PRO A 3 29.52 -11.81 -7.84
N ALA A 4 28.78 -12.90 -8.05
CA ALA A 4 27.44 -12.89 -8.59
C ALA A 4 26.52 -12.05 -7.69
N THR A 5 25.79 -11.12 -8.29
CA THR A 5 24.68 -10.40 -7.66
C THR A 5 23.65 -11.43 -7.20
N GLY A 6 23.58 -11.66 -5.89
CA GLY A 6 22.52 -12.44 -5.30
C GLY A 6 21.19 -11.74 -5.58
N ILE A 7 20.40 -12.28 -6.48
CA ILE A 7 18.99 -11.94 -6.64
C ILE A 7 18.32 -12.42 -5.35
N GLY A 8 17.98 -11.48 -4.47
CA GLY A 8 17.28 -11.78 -3.22
C GLY A 8 15.99 -12.53 -3.54
N SER A 9 15.79 -13.64 -2.86
CA SER A 9 14.61 -14.51 -2.92
C SER A 9 13.29 -13.75 -2.67
N GLY A 10 12.41 -13.68 -3.67
CA GLY A 10 10.94 -13.79 -3.53
C GLY A 10 10.16 -12.93 -2.53
N GLN A 11 10.64 -11.74 -2.13
CA GLN A 11 9.89 -10.85 -1.24
C GLN A 11 9.06 -9.83 -2.03
N THR A 12 7.81 -9.62 -1.63
CA THR A 12 6.93 -8.60 -2.22
C THR A 12 7.21 -7.25 -1.56
N THR A 13 7.56 -6.25 -2.36
CA THR A 13 7.77 -4.88 -1.84
C THR A 13 6.44 -4.20 -1.58
N VAL A 14 6.31 -3.55 -0.42
CA VAL A 14 5.07 -2.94 0.05
C VAL A 14 5.28 -1.47 0.38
N GLY A 15 4.37 -0.65 -0.14
CA GLY A 15 4.12 0.70 0.36
C GLY A 15 2.87 0.71 1.23
N LEU A 16 2.97 1.31 2.41
CA LEU A 16 1.86 1.54 3.32
C LEU A 16 1.55 3.03 3.34
N PHE A 17 0.28 3.38 3.11
CA PHE A 17 -0.19 4.74 3.21
C PHE A 17 -1.40 4.84 4.15
N ASP A 18 -1.22 5.63 5.20
CA ASP A 18 -2.24 5.90 6.21
C ASP A 18 -2.03 7.30 6.82
N ALA A 19 -3.04 8.17 6.75
CA ALA A 19 -2.92 9.54 7.26
C ALA A 19 -2.92 9.62 8.79
N ASP A 20 -3.34 8.57 9.49
CA ASP A 20 -3.20 8.47 10.94
C ASP A 20 -1.79 7.96 11.29
N ALA A 21 -0.97 8.82 11.89
CA ALA A 21 0.42 8.49 12.20
C ALA A 21 0.56 7.35 13.23
N GLY A 22 -0.38 7.22 14.17
CA GLY A 22 -0.36 6.16 15.17
C GLY A 22 -0.68 4.80 14.55
N VAL A 23 -1.71 4.77 13.69
CA VAL A 23 -2.06 3.55 12.95
C VAL A 23 -1.00 3.20 11.91
N LEU A 24 -0.42 4.19 11.23
CA LEU A 24 0.69 3.99 10.28
C LEU A 24 1.87 3.29 10.96
N ALA A 25 2.31 3.81 12.12
CA ALA A 25 3.43 3.23 12.86
C ALA A 25 3.14 1.80 13.30
N GLN A 26 1.95 1.55 13.87
CA GLN A 26 1.52 0.21 14.29
C GLN A 26 1.49 -0.78 13.12
N ARG A 27 0.92 -0.40 11.98
CA ARG A 27 0.80 -1.25 10.79
C ARG A 27 2.15 -1.50 10.12
N ALA A 28 3.03 -0.51 10.11
CA ALA A 28 4.39 -0.65 9.62
C ALA A 28 5.18 -1.67 10.46
N GLU A 29 5.04 -1.60 11.78
CA GLU A 29 5.64 -2.59 12.69
C GLU A 29 5.12 -4.01 12.38
N VAL A 30 3.81 -4.18 12.21
CA VAL A 30 3.23 -5.48 11.83
C VAL A 30 3.82 -5.99 10.51
N LEU A 31 3.85 -5.18 9.44
CA LEU A 31 4.38 -5.59 8.14
C LEU A 31 5.87 -5.96 8.19
N SER A 32 6.66 -5.27 9.03
CA SER A 32 8.08 -5.58 9.20
C SER A 32 8.35 -6.99 9.74
N GLN A 33 7.34 -7.59 10.40
CA GLN A 33 7.41 -8.94 10.96
C GLN A 33 6.82 -10.01 10.02
N VAL A 34 6.25 -9.64 8.87
CA VAL A 34 5.59 -10.58 7.96
C VAL A 34 6.63 -11.24 7.05
N PRO A 35 6.81 -12.58 7.10
CA PRO A 35 7.73 -13.27 6.21
C PRO A 35 7.31 -13.11 4.74
N GLY A 36 8.27 -12.80 3.88
CA GLY A 36 8.02 -12.60 2.45
C GLY A 36 7.55 -11.19 2.08
N VAL A 37 7.40 -10.29 3.06
CA VAL A 37 7.06 -8.88 2.85
C VAL A 37 8.28 -8.01 3.10
N ASP A 38 8.48 -7.04 2.22
CA ASP A 38 9.52 -6.02 2.34
C ASP A 38 8.86 -4.63 2.34
N LEU A 39 8.60 -4.09 3.54
CA LEU A 39 8.02 -2.76 3.69
C LEU A 39 9.07 -1.70 3.33
N ARG A 40 8.88 -1.04 2.19
CA ARG A 40 9.81 -0.03 1.66
C ARG A 40 9.38 1.39 1.95
N ILE A 41 8.07 1.64 2.04
CA ILE A 41 7.53 2.99 2.21
C ILE A 41 6.45 2.94 3.29
N ALA A 42 6.56 3.81 4.29
CA ALA A 42 5.49 4.09 5.25
C ALA A 42 5.22 5.60 5.20
N ALA A 43 4.13 5.99 4.55
CA ALA A 43 3.83 7.39 4.26
C ALA A 43 2.56 7.85 4.98
N GLY A 44 2.61 9.07 5.54
CA GLY A 44 1.45 9.75 6.13
C GLY A 44 0.66 10.59 5.12
N SER A 45 1.15 10.69 3.89
CA SER A 45 0.51 11.43 2.81
C SER A 45 0.85 10.82 1.45
N LEU A 46 -0.02 11.02 0.46
CA LEU A 46 0.26 10.60 -0.92
C LEU A 46 1.52 11.30 -1.46
N GLY A 47 1.73 12.58 -1.12
CA GLY A 47 2.92 13.32 -1.53
C GLY A 47 4.20 12.63 -1.08
N GLN A 48 4.30 12.26 0.20
CA GLN A 48 5.44 11.51 0.74
C GLN A 48 5.67 10.18 0.01
N MET A 49 4.60 9.41 -0.23
CA MET A 49 4.68 8.14 -0.98
C MET A 49 5.27 8.33 -2.38
N LEU A 50 4.78 9.33 -3.13
CA LEU A 50 5.19 9.55 -4.52
C LEU A 50 6.58 10.16 -4.67
N THR A 51 7.09 10.82 -3.63
CA THR A 51 8.44 11.38 -3.61
C THR A 51 9.47 10.45 -2.98
N ASP A 52 9.05 9.30 -2.46
CA ASP A 52 9.96 8.34 -1.86
C ASP A 52 10.83 7.67 -2.96
N PRO A 53 12.16 7.58 -2.80
CA PRO A 53 13.03 6.93 -3.77
C PRO A 53 12.72 5.46 -4.04
N ALA A 54 12.00 4.77 -3.15
CA ALA A 54 11.59 3.38 -3.32
C ALA A 54 10.27 3.23 -4.09
N PHE A 55 9.65 4.32 -4.54
CA PHE A 55 8.43 4.27 -5.34
C PHE A 55 8.73 3.93 -6.82
N PRO A 56 7.97 3.06 -7.49
CA PRO A 56 6.80 2.33 -6.97
C PRO A 56 7.15 0.98 -6.31
N PRO A 57 6.43 0.59 -5.24
CA PRO A 57 6.46 -0.78 -4.72
C PRO A 57 5.55 -1.70 -5.54
N ASP A 58 5.68 -3.01 -5.35
CA ASP A 58 4.81 -4.03 -5.98
C ASP A 58 3.35 -3.89 -5.52
N VAL A 59 3.15 -3.60 -4.22
CA VAL A 59 1.83 -3.45 -3.60
C VAL A 59 1.75 -2.16 -2.78
N VAL A 60 0.65 -1.43 -2.90
CA VAL A 60 0.29 -0.33 -2.00
C VAL A 60 -0.94 -0.71 -1.19
N ILE A 61 -0.82 -0.67 0.14
CA ILE A 61 -1.96 -0.74 1.05
C ILE A 61 -2.37 0.68 1.41
N VAL A 62 -3.64 1.02 1.21
CA VAL A 62 -4.19 2.33 1.52
C VAL A 62 -5.46 2.22 2.35
N GLN A 63 -5.60 3.10 3.33
CA GLN A 63 -6.88 3.38 3.98
C GLN A 63 -7.22 4.86 3.84
N GLN A 64 -8.44 5.15 3.38
CA GLN A 64 -8.99 6.49 3.43
C GLN A 64 -9.39 6.85 4.86
N ARG A 65 -8.95 8.02 5.33
CA ARG A 65 -9.34 8.64 6.59
C ARG A 65 -10.27 9.83 6.33
N GLU A 66 -11.10 10.12 7.32
CA GLU A 66 -11.97 11.29 7.30
C GLU A 66 -11.14 12.58 7.27
N GLY A 67 -11.58 13.57 6.50
CA GLY A 67 -10.92 14.88 6.41
C GLY A 67 -9.69 14.92 5.50
N GLU A 68 -9.28 13.79 4.91
CA GLU A 68 -8.20 13.80 3.92
C GLU A 68 -8.59 14.56 2.64
N ARG A 69 -7.67 15.37 2.15
CA ARG A 69 -7.89 16.21 0.94
C ARG A 69 -7.85 15.42 -0.35
N VAL A 70 -7.09 14.33 -0.38
CA VAL A 70 -6.92 13.50 -1.58
C VAL A 70 -7.88 12.32 -1.46
N SER A 71 -8.76 12.18 -2.46
CA SER A 71 -9.75 11.10 -2.48
C SER A 71 -9.10 9.73 -2.72
N ILE A 72 -9.76 8.69 -2.24
CA ILE A 72 -9.33 7.31 -2.46
C ILE A 72 -9.21 6.98 -3.96
N ASN A 73 -10.13 7.52 -4.76
CA ASN A 73 -10.14 7.37 -6.21
C ASN A 73 -8.86 7.87 -6.87
N TYR A 74 -8.36 9.04 -6.44
CA TYR A 74 -7.13 9.60 -6.99
C TYR A 74 -5.89 8.78 -6.57
N LYS A 75 -5.83 8.39 -5.28
CA LYS A 75 -4.75 7.55 -4.75
C LYS A 75 -4.62 6.23 -5.52
N ILE A 76 -5.73 5.55 -5.78
CA ILE A 76 -5.76 4.29 -6.55
C ILE A 76 -5.24 4.52 -7.96
N ARG A 77 -5.77 5.52 -8.68
CA ARG A 77 -5.35 5.80 -10.07
C ARG A 77 -3.86 6.08 -10.18
N VAL A 78 -3.31 6.91 -9.30
CA VAL A 78 -1.87 7.25 -9.35
C VAL A 78 -0.99 6.03 -9.06
N CYS A 79 -1.33 5.23 -8.04
CA CYS A 79 -0.55 4.02 -7.74
C CYS A 79 -0.61 3.01 -8.90
N ARG A 80 -1.78 2.86 -9.54
CA ARG A 80 -1.95 1.97 -10.69
C ARG A 80 -1.29 2.47 -11.96
N LEU A 81 -1.20 3.79 -12.18
CA LEU A 81 -0.42 4.36 -13.28
C LEU A 81 1.08 4.04 -13.15
N ALA A 82 1.55 3.78 -11.94
CA ALA A 82 2.91 3.33 -11.65
C ALA A 82 3.02 1.79 -11.52
N ASP A 83 2.03 1.05 -12.03
CA ASP A 83 1.92 -0.43 -12.00
C ASP A 83 1.83 -1.11 -10.63
N ALA A 84 1.82 -0.36 -9.52
CA ALA A 84 1.64 -0.94 -8.18
C ALA A 84 0.26 -1.59 -8.02
N ARG A 85 0.15 -2.80 -7.47
CA ARG A 85 -1.14 -3.39 -7.08
C ARG A 85 -1.71 -2.63 -5.88
N VAL A 86 -2.99 -2.28 -5.88
CA VAL A 86 -3.58 -1.48 -4.79
C VAL A 86 -4.54 -2.33 -3.96
N ILE A 87 -4.33 -2.38 -2.65
CA ILE A 87 -5.23 -2.98 -1.67
C ILE A 87 -5.84 -1.85 -0.84
N VAL A 88 -7.18 -1.78 -0.79
CA VAL A 88 -7.90 -0.73 -0.08
C VAL A 88 -8.56 -1.31 1.17
N VAL A 89 -8.09 -0.87 2.34
CA VAL A 89 -8.72 -1.23 3.62
C VAL A 89 -9.91 -0.31 3.85
N SER A 90 -11.11 -0.87 3.69
CA SER A 90 -12.38 -0.15 3.82
C SER A 90 -12.96 -0.39 5.21
N ASN A 91 -13.20 0.67 5.97
CA ASN A 91 -13.84 0.64 7.30
C ASN A 91 -15.35 0.90 7.24
N GLY A 92 -16.00 0.61 6.11
CA GLY A 92 -17.45 0.79 5.93
C GLY A 92 -17.93 2.24 5.76
N SER A 93 -17.09 3.25 6.01
CA SER A 93 -17.40 4.66 5.77
C SER A 93 -17.15 5.06 4.31
N GLY A 94 -17.99 4.56 3.41
CA GLY A 94 -18.78 5.36 2.48
C GLY A 94 -18.14 6.38 1.51
N GLU A 95 -16.83 6.38 1.21
CA GLU A 95 -16.42 7.07 -0.03
C GLU A 95 -16.89 6.22 -1.22
N SER A 96 -17.77 6.81 -2.05
CA SER A 96 -18.22 6.16 -3.28
C SER A 96 -17.02 6.03 -4.23
N LEU A 97 -16.62 4.78 -4.48
CA LEU A 97 -15.65 4.48 -5.51
C LEU A 97 -16.27 4.84 -6.87
N ALA A 98 -15.50 5.53 -7.69
CA ALA A 98 -15.86 5.74 -9.08
C ALA A 98 -15.94 4.38 -9.79
N HIS A 99 -16.87 4.26 -10.72
CA HIS A 99 -17.19 2.99 -11.38
C HIS A 99 -15.96 2.32 -12.04
N ASP A 100 -15.05 3.12 -12.61
CA ASP A 100 -13.80 2.67 -13.25
C ASP A 100 -12.73 2.19 -12.25
N VAL A 101 -12.78 2.70 -11.02
CA VAL A 101 -11.74 2.47 -10.00
C VAL A 101 -11.92 1.11 -9.31
N GLY A 102 -13.15 0.59 -9.26
CA GLY A 102 -13.43 -0.70 -8.61
C GLY A 102 -12.61 -1.87 -9.18
N SER A 103 -12.36 -1.89 -10.50
CA SER A 103 -11.54 -2.92 -11.15
C SER A 103 -10.03 -2.73 -11.00
N MET A 104 -9.60 -1.59 -10.42
CA MET A 104 -8.20 -1.20 -10.33
C MET A 104 -7.56 -1.54 -8.98
N MET A 105 -8.32 -2.11 -8.04
CA MET A 105 -7.86 -2.38 -6.68
C MET A 105 -8.56 -3.62 -6.09
N THR A 106 -8.01 -4.13 -5.00
CA THR A 106 -8.64 -5.19 -4.19
C THR A 106 -9.16 -4.61 -2.89
N PRO A 107 -10.49 -4.57 -2.66
CA PRO A 107 -11.04 -4.12 -1.38
C PRO A 107 -10.90 -5.21 -0.32
N VAL A 108 -10.55 -4.80 0.89
CA VAL A 108 -10.57 -5.63 2.09
C VAL A 108 -11.24 -4.88 3.24
N THR A 109 -11.73 -5.60 4.23
CA THR A 109 -12.43 -5.02 5.39
C THR A 109 -11.50 -4.75 6.57
N SER A 110 -10.30 -5.36 6.56
CA SER A 110 -9.32 -5.23 7.62
C SER A 110 -7.89 -5.19 7.09
N PHE A 111 -6.97 -4.73 7.94
CA PHE A 111 -5.55 -4.74 7.61
C PHE A 111 -4.99 -6.17 7.56
N ASP A 112 -5.47 -7.07 8.42
CA ASP A 112 -5.03 -8.46 8.44
C ASP A 112 -5.38 -9.20 7.13
N GLU A 113 -6.55 -8.91 6.55
CA GLU A 113 -6.92 -9.38 5.21
C GLU A 113 -5.97 -8.85 4.13
N ALA A 114 -5.56 -7.58 4.22
CA ALA A 114 -4.57 -7.01 3.30
C ALA A 114 -3.24 -7.78 3.36
N VAL A 115 -2.76 -8.08 4.57
CA VAL A 115 -1.52 -8.85 4.78
C VAL A 115 -1.66 -10.26 4.23
N ALA A 116 -2.80 -10.92 4.42
CA ALA A 116 -3.06 -12.26 3.88
C ALA A 116 -2.98 -12.28 2.33
N LEU A 117 -3.51 -11.26 1.66
CA LEU A 117 -3.49 -11.14 0.19
C LEU A 117 -2.10 -10.83 -0.40
N ILE A 118 -1.19 -10.26 0.38
CA ILE A 118 0.19 -10.08 -0.08
C ILE A 118 0.90 -11.43 -0.21
N ARG A 119 0.52 -12.40 0.63
CA ARG A 119 1.15 -13.71 0.72
C ARG A 119 0.57 -14.78 -0.23
N SER A 120 -0.55 -14.48 -0.89
CA SER A 120 -1.25 -15.36 -1.84
C SER A 120 -0.71 -15.20 -3.26
#